data_AF-A0A959LMP2-F1
#
_entry.id   AF-A0A959LMP2-F1
#
_cell.length_a   1.000
_cell.length_b   1.000
_cell.length_c   1.000
_cell.angle_alpha   90.00
_cell.angle_beta   90.00
_cell.angle_gamma   90.00
#
_symmetry.space_group_name_H-M   'P 1'
#
loop_
_entity.id
_entity.type
_entity.pdbx_description
1 polymer ?
#
loop_
_entity_poly.entity_id
_entity_poly.type
_entity_poly.pdbx_seq_one_letter_code
_entity_poly.pdbx_strand_id
1 'polypeptide(L)'
;MKKGKVYKGNVPFCSYKESGYRISTLMMGNPGEVSNPNAYPEAVGDPFKDYSFGTEYQSFVTAKAKIFASAHELYIVYFYNIRIRFETMDLELNVRYNPMLIRTLAQDMVKYDVINGNFVNEKNMHKLIDKWNEKNGLLNTTHLQQGIVNNYNSGTPTPAEKPQSINIRIAGDKIYRNDTLMGYYRMDMHLPLGNLHGSSKNNYLYRIEDTTGKFIAWV
;
A
#
# COMPACT_ATOMS: atom_id res chain seq x y z
N MET A 1 -1.98 -11.33 -7.95
CA MET A 1 -3.31 -10.69 -8.07
C MET A 1 -3.32 -9.89 -9.35
N LYS A 2 -4.35 -10.04 -10.18
CA LYS A 2 -4.56 -9.22 -11.39
C LYS A 2 -6.01 -9.33 -11.84
N LYS A 3 -6.57 -8.23 -12.39
CA LYS A 3 -7.93 -8.20 -12.97
C LYS A 3 -9.00 -8.77 -12.03
N GLY A 4 -9.00 -8.38 -10.76
CA GLY A 4 -9.99 -8.84 -9.76
C GLY A 4 -9.87 -10.32 -9.36
N LYS A 5 -8.77 -11.00 -9.71
CA LYS A 5 -8.52 -12.40 -9.37
C LYS A 5 -7.18 -12.61 -8.66
N VAL A 6 -7.18 -13.48 -7.65
CA VAL A 6 -6.00 -14.11 -7.04
C VAL A 6 -5.72 -15.40 -7.81
N TYR A 7 -4.45 -15.75 -8.01
CA TYR A 7 -4.06 -16.93 -8.80
C TYR A 7 -3.16 -17.86 -8.00
N LYS A 8 -3.37 -19.16 -8.16
CA LYS A 8 -2.48 -20.24 -7.72
C LYS A 8 -1.81 -20.81 -8.97
N GLY A 9 -0.58 -20.36 -9.24
CA GLY A 9 0.05 -20.55 -10.55
C GLY A 9 -0.75 -19.83 -11.65
N ASN A 10 -1.21 -20.57 -12.65
CA ASN A 10 -2.02 -20.04 -13.77
C ASN A 10 -3.53 -20.16 -13.54
N VAL A 11 -3.97 -20.82 -12.48
CA VAL A 11 -5.39 -21.08 -12.19
C VAL A 11 -5.93 -20.00 -11.26
N PRO A 12 -7.11 -19.41 -11.54
CA PRO A 12 -7.80 -18.54 -10.59
C PRO A 12 -8.06 -19.27 -9.28
N PHE A 13 -7.58 -18.70 -8.18
CA PHE A 13 -7.78 -19.22 -6.82
C PHE A 13 -9.06 -18.65 -6.21
N CYS A 14 -9.19 -17.32 -6.21
CA CYS A 14 -10.38 -16.63 -5.75
C CYS A 14 -10.55 -15.28 -6.45
N SER A 15 -11.74 -14.70 -6.33
CA SER A 15 -12.02 -13.35 -6.77
C SER A 15 -11.73 -12.37 -5.63
N TYR A 16 -11.36 -11.14 -5.99
CA TYR A 16 -11.24 -10.06 -5.05
C TYR A 16 -11.84 -8.77 -5.61
N LYS A 17 -12.48 -7.99 -4.75
CA LYS A 17 -13.04 -6.67 -5.06
C LYS A 17 -12.25 -5.62 -4.31
N GLU A 18 -11.93 -4.54 -5.01
CA GLU A 18 -11.34 -3.32 -4.43
C GLU A 18 -12.47 -2.30 -4.31
N SER A 19 -12.59 -1.64 -3.16
CA SER A 19 -13.58 -0.59 -2.93
C SER A 19 -13.00 0.48 -2.01
N GLY A 20 -13.53 1.70 -2.09
CA GLY A 20 -12.98 2.80 -1.31
C GLY A 20 -11.63 3.20 -1.88
N TYR A 21 -11.59 4.34 -2.54
CA TYR A 21 -10.37 4.85 -3.13
C TYR A 21 -10.26 6.31 -2.74
N ARG A 22 -9.23 6.67 -1.98
CA ARG A 22 -8.80 8.06 -1.81
C ARG A 22 -7.35 8.19 -2.23
N ILE A 23 -7.09 9.12 -3.16
CA ILE A 23 -5.74 9.69 -3.28
C ILE A 23 -5.59 10.59 -2.08
N SER A 24 -4.54 10.37 -1.28
CA SER A 24 -4.30 11.24 -0.14
C SER A 24 -4.07 12.69 -0.56
N THR A 25 -4.63 13.61 0.23
CA THR A 25 -4.42 15.06 0.12
C THR A 25 -3.45 15.59 1.17
N LEU A 26 -2.91 14.73 2.04
CA LEU A 26 -1.91 15.11 3.04
C LEU A 26 -0.54 15.24 2.36
N MET A 27 -0.15 16.48 2.07
CA MET A 27 1.25 16.79 1.81
C MET A 27 2.02 16.57 3.10
N MET A 28 2.92 15.58 3.13
CA MET A 28 3.80 15.38 4.28
C MET A 28 4.64 16.65 4.48
N GLY A 29 4.51 17.26 5.66
CA GLY A 29 5.38 18.34 6.09
C GLY A 29 6.81 17.83 6.23
N ASN A 30 7.75 18.66 5.77
CA ASN A 30 9.21 18.62 5.84
C ASN A 30 9.98 17.27 5.82
N PRO A 31 11.11 17.17 5.08
CA PRO A 31 11.91 15.96 4.89
C PRO A 31 12.48 15.26 6.14
N GLY A 32 12.32 15.82 7.34
CA GLY A 32 12.93 15.34 8.59
C GLY A 32 12.04 14.47 9.49
N GLU A 33 10.75 14.33 9.19
CA GLU A 33 9.76 13.79 10.15
C GLU A 33 9.31 12.34 9.90
N VAL A 34 9.89 11.64 8.92
CA VAL A 34 9.41 10.29 8.51
C VAL A 34 10.41 9.22 8.90
N SER A 35 10.31 8.70 10.13
CA SER A 35 11.16 7.61 10.63
C SER A 35 10.99 6.29 9.86
N ASN A 36 9.90 6.11 9.11
CA ASN A 36 9.74 5.05 8.11
C ASN A 36 8.70 5.45 7.04
N PRO A 37 9.09 5.86 5.83
CA PRO A 37 8.13 6.24 4.78
C PRO A 37 7.21 5.09 4.36
N ASN A 38 7.62 3.83 4.53
CA ASN A 38 6.75 2.68 4.20
C ASN A 38 5.61 2.46 5.20
N ALA A 39 5.58 3.19 6.32
CA ALA A 39 4.48 3.13 7.29
C ALA A 39 3.26 3.97 6.85
N TYR A 40 3.41 4.79 5.81
CA TYR A 40 2.42 5.74 5.34
C TYR A 40 2.08 5.42 3.88
N PRO A 41 0.83 5.01 3.56
CA PRO A 41 0.45 4.78 2.16
C PRO A 41 0.64 6.03 1.30
N GLU A 42 0.54 7.22 1.91
CA GLU A 42 0.79 8.51 1.30
C GLU A 42 2.19 8.66 0.72
N ALA A 43 3.20 8.25 1.47
CA ALA A 43 4.61 8.47 1.13
C ALA A 43 5.07 7.62 -0.04
N VAL A 44 4.44 6.47 -0.24
CA VAL A 44 4.79 5.49 -1.28
C VAL A 44 3.83 5.52 -2.47
N GLY A 45 2.82 6.39 -2.45
CA GLY A 45 1.80 6.48 -3.50
C GLY A 45 0.97 5.21 -3.66
N ASP A 46 0.87 4.39 -2.61
CA ASP A 46 0.13 3.13 -2.65
C ASP A 46 -1.36 3.41 -2.45
N PRO A 47 -2.25 2.91 -3.33
CA PRO A 47 -3.67 3.10 -3.13
C PRO A 47 -4.19 2.27 -1.93
N PHE A 48 -4.32 2.94 -0.78
CA PHE A 48 -4.84 2.39 0.48
C PHE A 48 -6.36 2.17 0.41
N LYS A 49 -6.74 1.04 -0.19
CA LYS A 49 -8.12 0.63 -0.51
C LYS A 49 -8.64 -0.40 0.46
N ASP A 50 -9.95 -0.61 0.47
CA ASP A 50 -10.58 -1.79 1.06
C ASP A 50 -10.51 -2.97 0.08
N TYR A 51 -10.35 -4.17 0.63
CA TYR A 51 -10.30 -5.42 -0.13
C TYR A 51 -11.31 -6.42 0.41
N SER A 52 -12.02 -7.10 -0.50
CA SER A 52 -12.88 -8.23 -0.17
C SER A 52 -12.50 -9.43 -1.03
N PHE A 53 -12.12 -10.54 -0.40
CA PHE A 53 -11.70 -11.79 -1.04
C PHE A 53 -12.76 -12.87 -0.85
N GLY A 54 -13.02 -13.62 -1.91
CA GLY A 54 -13.91 -14.77 -1.87
C GLY A 54 -14.31 -15.25 -3.26
N THR A 55 -15.55 -15.67 -3.39
CA THR A 55 -16.15 -16.04 -4.68
C THR A 55 -16.81 -14.83 -5.33
N GLU A 56 -17.42 -15.00 -6.49
CA GLU A 56 -18.20 -13.93 -7.13
C GLU A 56 -19.40 -13.49 -6.27
N TYR A 57 -19.96 -14.41 -5.48
CA TYR A 57 -21.20 -14.25 -4.72
C TYR A 57 -20.98 -14.03 -3.22
N GLN A 58 -19.84 -14.46 -2.67
CA GLN A 58 -19.59 -14.43 -1.23
C GLN A 58 -18.16 -13.96 -0.91
N SER A 59 -18.04 -13.08 0.08
CA SER A 59 -16.73 -12.66 0.62
C SER A 59 -16.46 -13.36 1.94
N PHE A 60 -15.28 -13.96 2.08
CA PHE A 60 -14.86 -14.69 3.28
C PHE A 60 -13.81 -13.92 4.09
N VAL A 61 -12.97 -13.14 3.40
CA VAL A 61 -11.95 -12.31 4.05
C VAL A 61 -12.13 -10.88 3.56
N THR A 62 -12.25 -9.94 4.49
CA THR A 62 -12.33 -8.51 4.18
C THR A 62 -11.21 -7.79 4.89
N ALA A 63 -10.56 -6.83 4.24
CA ALA A 63 -9.54 -5.98 4.81
C ALA A 63 -9.97 -4.53 4.58
N LYS A 64 -10.41 -3.86 5.65
CA LYS A 64 -10.84 -2.46 5.60
C LYS A 64 -9.71 -1.53 6.00
N ALA A 65 -9.43 -0.53 5.18
CA ALA A 65 -8.45 0.49 5.46
C ALA A 65 -8.98 1.43 6.56
N LYS A 66 -8.22 1.55 7.65
CA LYS A 66 -8.56 2.39 8.79
C LYS A 66 -7.37 3.24 9.20
N ILE A 67 -7.70 4.33 9.89
CA ILE A 67 -6.74 5.22 10.55
C ILE A 67 -7.06 5.30 12.02
N PHE A 68 -6.01 5.45 12.82
CA PHE A 68 -6.07 5.62 14.26
C PHE A 68 -5.24 6.83 14.68
N ALA A 69 -5.79 7.63 15.59
CA ALA A 69 -5.07 8.71 16.25
C ALA A 69 -5.37 8.69 17.75
N SER A 70 -4.35 8.90 18.58
CA SER A 70 -4.49 9.03 20.04
C SER A 70 -3.44 10.00 20.58
N ALA A 71 -3.63 10.49 21.80
CA ALA A 71 -2.65 11.36 22.46
C ALA A 71 -1.30 10.65 22.75
N HIS A 72 -1.28 9.31 22.71
CA HIS A 72 -0.08 8.51 22.93
C HIS A 72 0.70 8.19 21.65
N GLU A 73 0.10 8.41 20.48
CA GLU A 73 0.77 8.25 19.19
C GLU A 73 1.17 9.62 18.66
N LEU A 74 2.46 9.79 18.38
CA LEU A 74 2.99 11.04 17.81
C LEU A 74 2.43 11.32 16.41
N TYR A 75 1.99 10.28 15.70
CA TYR A 75 1.52 10.35 14.32
C TYR A 75 0.26 9.50 14.11
N ILE A 76 -0.47 9.80 13.03
CA ILE A 76 -1.60 8.96 12.60
C ILE A 76 -1.08 7.57 12.22
N VAL A 77 -1.72 6.53 12.73
CA VAL A 77 -1.42 5.13 12.43
C VAL A 77 -2.37 4.63 11.36
N TYR A 78 -1.82 4.15 10.26
CA TYR A 78 -2.55 3.48 9.17
C TYR A 78 -2.55 1.98 9.41
N PHE A 79 -3.72 1.34 9.26
CA PHE A 79 -3.83 -0.10 9.48
C PHE A 79 -4.98 -0.72 8.71
N TYR A 80 -4.88 -2.03 8.49
CA TYR A 80 -5.96 -2.85 7.97
C TYR A 80 -6.68 -3.57 9.10
N ASN A 81 -8.00 -3.39 9.15
CA ASN A 81 -8.90 -4.24 9.91
C ASN A 81 -9.30 -5.42 9.03
N ILE A 82 -8.66 -6.56 9.26
CA ILE A 82 -8.91 -7.80 8.53
C ILE A 82 -9.96 -8.60 9.30
N ARG A 83 -11.13 -8.77 8.70
CA ARG A 83 -12.16 -9.70 9.18
C ARG A 83 -12.17 -10.97 8.35
N ILE A 84 -12.10 -12.10 9.03
CA ILE A 84 -12.21 -13.43 8.46
C ILE A 84 -13.52 -14.04 8.97
N ARG A 85 -14.42 -14.38 8.03
CA ARG A 85 -15.77 -14.85 8.31
C ARG A 85 -16.05 -16.17 7.60
N PHE A 86 -16.42 -17.17 8.39
CA PHE A 86 -17.06 -18.39 7.92
C PHE A 86 -17.99 -18.93 9.02
N GLU A 87 -18.82 -19.92 8.70
CA GLU A 87 -20.05 -20.30 9.44
C GLU A 87 -19.93 -20.34 10.97
N THR A 88 -18.77 -20.73 11.51
CA THR A 88 -18.54 -20.89 12.95
C THR A 88 -17.62 -19.83 13.56
N MET A 89 -17.13 -18.86 12.79
CA MET A 89 -16.09 -17.92 13.23
C MET A 89 -16.18 -16.53 12.56
N ASP A 90 -16.18 -15.47 13.38
CA ASP A 90 -15.93 -14.08 12.98
C ASP A 90 -14.71 -13.57 13.75
N LEU A 91 -13.55 -13.58 13.11
CA LEU A 91 -12.29 -13.12 13.70
C LEU A 91 -11.89 -11.78 13.11
N GLU A 92 -11.39 -10.89 13.96
CA GLU A 92 -10.92 -9.56 13.59
C GLU A 92 -9.44 -9.38 13.96
N LEU A 93 -8.62 -8.98 13.00
CA LEU A 93 -7.20 -8.68 13.16
C LEU A 93 -6.93 -7.24 12.73
N ASN A 94 -6.27 -6.46 13.58
CA ASN A 94 -5.87 -5.09 13.25
C ASN A 94 -4.37 -5.10 12.97
N VAL A 95 -3.96 -4.88 11.72
CA VAL A 95 -2.55 -5.02 11.32
C VAL A 95 -2.07 -3.69 10.74
N ARG A 96 -1.01 -3.12 11.32
CA ARG A 96 -0.38 -1.89 10.81
C ARG A 96 -0.09 -2.00 9.32
N TYR A 97 -0.30 -0.90 8.61
CA TYR A 97 -0.12 -0.85 7.17
C TYR A 97 1.32 -1.19 6.77
N ASN A 98 1.43 -1.90 5.65
CA ASN A 98 2.65 -2.12 4.90
C ASN A 98 2.27 -2.27 3.43
N PRO A 99 3.04 -1.73 2.47
CA PRO A 99 2.70 -1.77 1.04
C PRO A 99 2.49 -3.19 0.47
N MET A 100 3.11 -4.20 1.09
CA MET A 100 3.02 -5.60 0.67
C MET A 100 1.98 -6.39 1.45
N LEU A 101 1.28 -5.79 2.42
CA LEU A 101 0.43 -6.50 3.38
C LEU A 101 -0.69 -7.29 2.70
N ILE A 102 -1.46 -6.64 1.83
CA ILE A 102 -2.60 -7.26 1.14
C ILE A 102 -2.13 -8.33 0.15
N ARG A 103 -1.01 -8.09 -0.54
CA ARG A 103 -0.40 -9.08 -1.41
C ARG A 103 0.07 -10.30 -0.63
N THR A 104 0.66 -10.09 0.55
CA THR A 104 1.09 -11.16 1.46
C THR A 104 -0.12 -11.94 1.96
N LEU A 105 -1.21 -11.27 2.32
CA LEU A 105 -2.47 -11.93 2.70
C LEU A 105 -2.97 -12.85 1.59
N ALA A 106 -3.05 -12.35 0.35
CA ALA A 106 -3.48 -13.16 -0.78
C ALA A 106 -2.53 -14.34 -1.05
N GLN A 107 -1.22 -14.14 -0.89
CA GLN A 107 -0.22 -15.20 -1.04
C GLN A 107 -0.37 -16.28 0.04
N ASP A 108 -0.57 -15.89 1.29
CA ASP A 108 -0.78 -16.83 2.40
C ASP A 108 -2.10 -17.60 2.22
N MET A 109 -3.17 -16.94 1.78
CA MET A 109 -4.43 -17.60 1.44
C MET A 109 -4.23 -18.70 0.38
N VAL A 110 -3.45 -18.41 -0.68
CA VAL A 110 -3.11 -19.38 -1.72
C VAL A 110 -2.20 -20.50 -1.19
N LYS A 111 -1.19 -20.14 -0.39
CA LYS A 111 -0.23 -21.09 0.20
C LYS A 111 -0.92 -22.11 1.09
N TYR A 112 -1.86 -21.66 1.92
CA TYR A 112 -2.61 -22.53 2.81
C TYR A 112 -3.84 -23.17 2.14
N ASP A 113 -4.19 -22.77 0.91
CA ASP A 113 -5.36 -23.31 0.20
C ASP A 113 -6.66 -23.14 0.99
N VAL A 114 -6.89 -21.90 1.45
CA VAL A 114 -8.00 -21.57 2.36
C VAL A 114 -9.37 -21.50 1.67
N ILE A 115 -9.38 -21.37 0.34
CA ILE A 115 -10.60 -21.38 -0.49
C ILE A 115 -10.46 -22.53 -1.47
N ASN A 116 -11.46 -23.40 -1.52
CA ASN A 116 -11.56 -24.50 -2.47
C ASN A 116 -12.87 -24.37 -3.26
N GLY A 117 -12.78 -23.83 -4.48
CA GLY A 117 -13.96 -23.51 -5.29
C GLY A 117 -14.85 -22.50 -4.58
N ASN A 118 -16.06 -22.93 -4.22
CA ASN A 118 -17.05 -22.10 -3.54
C ASN A 118 -17.03 -22.19 -2.00
N PHE A 119 -16.15 -23.02 -1.45
CA PHE A 119 -16.14 -23.31 -0.01
C PHE A 119 -14.84 -22.82 0.65
N VAL A 120 -14.93 -22.48 1.94
CA VAL A 120 -13.77 -22.21 2.78
C VAL A 120 -13.29 -23.53 3.38
N ASN A 121 -11.99 -23.79 3.32
CA ASN A 121 -11.38 -24.89 4.05
C ASN A 121 -11.07 -24.44 5.47
N GLU A 122 -11.94 -24.79 6.43
CA GLU A 122 -11.84 -24.33 7.82
C GLU A 122 -10.49 -24.65 8.47
N LYS A 123 -10.02 -25.90 8.33
CA LYS A 123 -8.72 -26.33 8.88
C LYS A 123 -7.56 -25.48 8.36
N ASN A 124 -7.59 -25.12 7.08
CA ASN A 124 -6.55 -24.28 6.49
C ASN A 124 -6.74 -22.79 6.83
N MET A 125 -7.98 -22.35 7.03
CA MET A 125 -8.28 -21.01 7.52
C MET A 125 -7.71 -20.81 8.94
N HIS A 126 -7.85 -21.81 9.83
CA HIS A 126 -7.21 -21.78 11.14
C HIS A 126 -5.69 -21.59 11.05
N LYS A 127 -5.00 -22.30 10.13
CA LYS A 127 -3.55 -22.10 9.92
C LYS A 127 -3.21 -20.69 9.44
N LEU A 128 -4.05 -20.08 8.59
CA LEU A 128 -3.88 -18.70 8.17
C LEU A 128 -4.01 -17.75 9.38
N ILE A 129 -5.02 -17.98 10.21
CA ILE A 129 -5.27 -17.19 11.42
C ILE A 129 -4.10 -17.29 12.40
N ASP A 130 -3.66 -18.51 12.72
CA ASP A 130 -2.52 -18.74 13.62
C ASP A 130 -1.28 -18.01 13.11
N LYS A 131 -1.01 -18.10 11.80
CA LYS A 131 0.12 -17.42 11.18
C LYS A 131 0.02 -15.89 11.28
N TRP A 132 -1.19 -15.34 11.16
CA TRP A 132 -1.42 -13.90 11.18
C TRP A 132 -1.52 -13.33 12.59
N ASN A 133 -1.88 -14.13 13.59
CA ASN A 133 -1.79 -13.78 15.00
C ASN A 133 -0.34 -13.57 15.46
N GLU A 134 0.61 -14.29 14.87
CA GLU A 134 2.05 -14.13 15.12
C GLU A 134 2.69 -12.98 14.33
N LYS A 135 1.92 -12.22 13.54
CA LYS A 135 2.47 -11.22 12.65
C LYS A 135 2.90 -9.96 13.40
N ASN A 136 4.12 -9.51 13.14
CA ASN A 136 4.60 -8.21 13.63
C ASN A 136 3.69 -7.07 13.16
N GLY A 137 3.44 -6.10 14.04
CA GLY A 137 2.59 -4.95 13.74
C GLY A 137 1.09 -5.18 13.98
N LEU A 138 0.72 -6.25 14.69
CA LEU A 138 -0.64 -6.42 15.20
C LEU A 138 -0.95 -5.32 16.24
N LEU A 139 -2.06 -4.61 16.05
CA LEU A 139 -2.58 -3.61 16.97
C LEU A 139 -3.59 -4.30 17.90
N ASN A 140 -3.30 -4.26 19.20
CA ASN A 140 -4.24 -4.74 20.20
C ASN A 140 -5.48 -3.83 20.24
N THR A 141 -6.68 -4.41 20.38
CA THR A 141 -7.94 -3.70 20.57
C THR A 141 -7.90 -2.71 21.73
N THR A 142 -7.21 -3.02 22.84
CA THR A 142 -7.04 -2.09 23.97
C THR A 142 -6.31 -0.82 23.57
N HIS A 143 -5.32 -0.92 22.67
CA HIS A 143 -4.60 0.25 22.15
C HIS A 143 -5.52 1.11 21.27
N LEU A 144 -6.37 0.47 20.44
CA LEU A 144 -7.34 1.19 19.60
C LEU A 144 -8.42 1.91 20.43
N GLN A 145 -8.76 1.40 21.61
CA GLN A 145 -9.73 2.03 22.52
C GLN A 145 -9.22 3.34 23.16
N GLN A 146 -7.90 3.57 23.14
CA GLN A 146 -7.28 4.78 23.71
C GLN A 146 -7.35 6.00 22.79
N GLY A 147 -8.00 5.87 21.62
CA GLY A 147 -8.07 6.94 20.65
C GLY A 147 -9.27 6.82 19.72
N ILE A 148 -9.18 7.52 18.59
CA ILE A 148 -10.25 7.59 17.59
C ILE A 148 -9.85 6.72 16.40
N VAL A 149 -10.72 5.76 16.06
CA VAL A 149 -10.58 4.90 14.89
C VAL A 149 -11.61 5.30 13.84
N ASN A 150 -11.15 5.63 12.63
CA ASN A 150 -12.01 5.97 11.52
C ASN A 150 -11.75 5.08 10.30
N ASN A 151 -12.79 4.84 9.49
CA ASN A 151 -12.59 4.27 8.16
C ASN A 151 -11.88 5.30 7.28
N TYR A 152 -10.78 4.88 6.63
CA TYR A 152 -10.06 5.76 5.71
C TYR A 152 -10.91 6.12 4.49
N ASN A 153 -11.66 5.12 4.00
CA ASN A 153 -12.47 5.20 2.80
C ASN A 153 -13.96 5.51 3.09
N SER A 154 -14.25 6.38 4.06
CA SER A 154 -15.62 6.67 4.50
C SER A 154 -16.49 7.48 3.51
N GLY A 155 -15.93 7.92 2.37
CA GLY A 155 -16.65 8.64 1.32
C GLY A 155 -16.88 7.81 0.05
N THR A 156 -17.96 8.11 -0.68
CA THR A 156 -18.18 7.55 -2.03
C THR A 156 -17.09 8.11 -2.96
N PRO A 157 -16.33 7.25 -3.66
CA PRO A 157 -15.26 7.75 -4.51
C PRO A 157 -15.83 8.60 -5.64
N THR A 158 -15.43 9.86 -5.73
CA THR A 158 -15.73 10.73 -6.86
C THR A 158 -14.86 10.30 -8.06
N PRO A 159 -15.34 10.38 -9.31
CA PRO A 159 -14.63 9.85 -10.48
C PRO A 159 -13.20 10.36 -10.68
N ALA A 160 -12.89 11.55 -10.15
CA ALA A 160 -11.55 12.17 -10.17
C ALA A 160 -10.54 11.49 -9.24
N GLU A 161 -10.99 10.64 -8.32
CA GLU A 161 -10.13 9.92 -7.38
C GLU A 161 -9.47 8.69 -8.02
N LYS A 162 -9.83 8.22 -9.23
CA LYS A 162 -9.01 7.19 -9.88
C LYS A 162 -7.63 7.75 -10.20
N PRO A 163 -6.52 7.07 -9.83
CA PRO A 163 -5.20 7.50 -10.22
C PRO A 163 -5.15 7.34 -11.73
N GLN A 164 -5.08 8.46 -12.45
CA GLN A 164 -4.57 8.41 -13.81
C GLN A 164 -3.16 7.82 -13.67
N SER A 165 -2.96 6.63 -14.25
CA SER A 165 -1.65 5.98 -14.27
C SER A 165 -0.61 7.01 -14.66
N ILE A 166 0.23 7.42 -13.71
CA ILE A 166 1.29 8.39 -13.98
C ILE A 166 2.33 7.65 -14.79
N ASN A 167 2.31 7.85 -16.10
CA ASN A 167 3.31 7.29 -16.99
C ASN A 167 4.50 8.24 -16.98
N ILE A 168 5.54 7.88 -16.22
CA ILE A 168 6.84 8.54 -16.30
C ILE A 168 7.65 7.85 -17.38
N ARG A 169 7.95 8.57 -18.46
CA ARG A 169 8.77 8.09 -19.56
C ARG A 169 10.02 8.94 -19.66
N ILE A 170 11.18 8.29 -19.75
CA ILE A 170 12.45 8.94 -20.06
C ILE A 170 12.77 8.69 -21.54
N ALA A 171 13.12 9.74 -22.29
CA ALA A 171 13.53 9.61 -23.68
C ALA A 171 14.66 10.59 -23.99
N GLY A 172 15.87 10.05 -24.21
CA GLY A 172 17.08 10.88 -24.20
C GLY A 172 17.28 11.47 -22.82
N ASP A 173 17.54 12.77 -22.75
CA ASP A 173 17.68 13.59 -21.54
C ASP A 173 16.34 14.09 -20.97
N LYS A 174 15.20 13.77 -21.59
CA LYS A 174 13.89 14.34 -21.25
C LYS A 174 13.07 13.44 -20.34
N ILE A 175 12.45 14.03 -19.33
CA ILE A 175 11.54 13.36 -18.40
C ILE A 175 10.11 13.80 -18.73
N TYR A 176 9.26 12.84 -19.10
CA TYR A 176 7.85 13.06 -19.40
C TYR A 176 6.96 12.50 -18.29
N ARG A 177 5.88 13.21 -17.97
CA ARG A 177 4.76 12.73 -17.15
C ARG A 177 3.50 12.81 -17.99
N ASN A 178 2.88 11.67 -18.29
CA ASN A 178 1.68 11.59 -19.15
C ASN A 178 1.88 12.38 -20.46
N ASP A 179 3.01 12.13 -21.12
CA ASP A 179 3.46 12.79 -22.36
C ASP A 179 3.72 14.31 -22.28
N THR A 180 3.59 14.92 -21.11
CA THR A 180 4.01 16.30 -20.86
C THR A 180 5.46 16.32 -20.41
N LEU A 181 6.29 17.15 -21.04
CA LEU A 181 7.68 17.35 -20.64
C LEU A 181 7.72 18.04 -19.26
N MET A 182 8.27 17.36 -18.27
CA MET A 182 8.40 17.87 -16.90
C MET A 182 9.77 18.47 -16.61
N GLY A 183 10.79 18.03 -17.35
CA GLY A 183 12.14 18.45 -17.09
C GLY A 183 13.15 17.61 -17.84
N TYR A 184 14.40 17.81 -17.48
CA TYR A 184 15.54 17.16 -18.07
C TYR A 184 16.35 16.48 -16.98
N TYR A 185 17.05 15.40 -17.32
CA TYR A 185 18.14 14.90 -16.50
C TYR A 185 19.43 14.93 -17.30
N ARG A 186 20.50 15.34 -16.63
CA ARG A 186 21.84 15.37 -17.21
C ARG A 186 22.82 14.72 -16.27
N MET A 187 23.76 13.98 -16.83
CA MET A 187 24.89 13.47 -16.06
C MET A 187 25.73 14.66 -15.61
N ASP A 188 25.97 14.81 -14.31
CA ASP A 188 26.90 15.81 -13.78
C ASP A 188 28.10 15.09 -13.18
N MET A 189 29.28 15.43 -13.68
CA MET A 189 30.55 14.86 -13.21
C MET A 189 31.12 15.62 -12.01
N HIS A 190 30.52 16.76 -11.64
CA HIS A 190 30.95 17.54 -10.48
C HIS A 190 30.08 17.17 -9.27
N LEU A 191 30.62 16.34 -8.37
CA LEU A 191 30.05 16.17 -7.05
C LEU A 191 30.04 17.55 -6.34
N PRO A 192 28.90 18.10 -5.91
CA PRO A 192 28.92 19.19 -4.96
C PRO A 192 29.64 18.70 -3.69
N LEU A 193 30.63 19.46 -3.21
CA LEU A 193 31.36 19.17 -1.98
C LEU A 193 30.36 18.97 -0.83
N GLY A 194 30.10 17.72 -0.44
CA GLY A 194 29.15 17.37 0.62
C GLY A 194 28.60 15.94 0.47
N ASN A 195 28.27 15.32 1.61
CA ASN A 195 27.64 14.00 1.66
C ASN A 195 26.22 14.07 1.12
N LEU A 196 25.99 13.59 -0.10
CA LEU A 196 24.65 13.37 -0.64
C LEU A 196 24.18 11.93 -0.35
N HIS A 197 22.96 11.81 0.17
CA HIS A 197 22.30 10.52 0.35
C HIS A 197 21.62 10.11 -0.96
N GLY A 198 22.08 9.02 -1.57
CA GLY A 198 21.50 8.48 -2.81
C GLY A 198 22.52 7.65 -3.56
N SER A 199 22.13 6.46 -4.00
CA SER A 199 23.01 5.37 -4.45
C SER A 199 23.99 5.74 -5.56
N SER A 200 25.26 5.32 -5.45
CA SER A 200 26.07 5.09 -6.65
C SER A 200 26.63 3.68 -6.67
N LYS A 201 26.22 2.94 -7.71
CA LYS A 201 27.07 1.95 -8.36
C LYS A 201 27.73 2.74 -9.49
N ASN A 202 29.02 3.04 -9.32
CA ASN A 202 29.88 3.87 -10.20
C ASN A 202 29.53 5.37 -10.25
N ASN A 203 30.13 6.18 -9.37
CA ASN A 203 30.55 7.60 -9.43
C ASN A 203 29.85 8.66 -10.34
N TYR A 204 28.68 8.41 -10.93
CA TYR A 204 27.95 9.37 -11.73
C TYR A 204 26.66 9.75 -11.00
N LEU A 205 26.44 11.05 -10.82
CA LEU A 205 25.16 11.59 -10.34
C LEU A 205 24.42 12.21 -11.52
N TYR A 206 23.11 12.06 -11.53
CA TYR A 206 22.24 12.72 -12.49
C TYR A 206 21.57 13.91 -11.82
N ARG A 207 21.72 15.08 -12.45
CA ARG A 207 21.04 16.31 -12.07
C ARG A 207 19.71 16.37 -12.80
N ILE A 208 18.61 16.53 -12.06
CA ILE A 208 17.30 16.83 -12.62
C ILE A 208 17.07 18.35 -12.63
N GLU A 209 16.62 18.86 -13.76
CA GLU A 209 16.27 20.27 -13.97
C GLU A 209 14.83 20.39 -14.47
N ASP A 210 14.15 21.48 -14.10
CA ASP A 210 12.86 21.81 -14.69
C ASP A 210 13.01 22.29 -16.14
N THR A 211 11.88 22.57 -16.80
CA THR A 211 11.87 23.04 -18.20
C THR A 211 12.49 24.43 -18.39
N THR A 212 12.76 25.16 -17.30
CA THR A 212 13.45 26.46 -17.29
C THR A 212 14.95 26.35 -16.98
N GLY A 213 15.46 25.13 -16.74
CA GLY A 213 16.86 24.86 -16.40
C GLY A 213 17.18 25.04 -14.91
N LYS A 214 16.17 25.19 -14.05
CA LYS A 214 16.37 25.29 -12.61
C LYS A 214 16.58 23.91 -12.01
N PHE A 215 17.58 23.79 -11.13
CA PHE A 215 17.86 22.57 -10.39
C PHE A 215 16.66 22.15 -9.53
N ILE A 216 16.30 20.87 -9.61
CA ILE A 216 15.26 20.24 -8.77
C ILE A 216 15.90 19.28 -7.77
N ALA A 217 16.68 18.31 -8.24
CA ALA A 217 17.18 17.21 -7.42
C ALA A 217 18.40 16.51 -8.04
N TRP A 218 19.12 15.75 -7.20
CA TRP A 218 20.13 14.76 -7.60
C TRP A 218 19.51 13.35 -7.56
N VAL A 219 19.88 12.48 -8.50
CA VAL A 219 19.48 11.06 -8.58
C VAL A 219 20.67 10.19 -8.91
#